data_AF-A0A9E5EXX7-F1
#
_entry.id   AF-A0A9E5EXX7-F1
#
_cell.length_a   1.000
_cell.length_b   1.000
_cell.length_c   1.000
_cell.angle_alpha   90.00
_cell.angle_beta   90.00
_cell.angle_gamma   90.00
#
_symmetry.space_group_name_H-M   'P 1'
#
loop_
_entity.id
_entity.type
_entity.pdbx_description
1 polymer ?
#
loop_
_entity_poly.entity_id
_entity_poly.type
_entity_poly.pdbx_seq_one_letter_code
_entity_poly.pdbx_strand_id
1 'polypeptide(L)'
;MKINYEWPGIDEIRSSVNEKERIKAFLPGLFHFSLPLIVWMASLAGIIFAPWWAKIILGLVNGHAIGVMLIIGHDALHGILFPKRWMNRLAGRISMAPAFHPVTSWVHSHNGLHHG
;
A
#
# COMPACT_ATOMS: atom_id res chain seq x y z
N MET A 1 -34.24 5.73 7.63
CA MET A 1 -33.66 4.98 6.48
C MET A 1 -32.32 4.43 6.93
N LYS A 2 -32.20 3.13 7.22
CA LYS A 2 -30.90 2.49 7.44
C LYS A 2 -30.34 2.19 6.06
N ILE A 3 -29.27 2.87 5.68
CA ILE A 3 -28.51 2.47 4.50
C ILE A 3 -27.71 1.25 4.94
N ASN A 4 -28.14 0.06 4.54
CA ASN A 4 -27.34 -1.15 4.71
C ASN A 4 -26.19 -1.07 3.71
N TYR A 5 -25.05 -0.56 4.14
CA TYR A 5 -23.83 -0.55 3.33
C TYR A 5 -23.20 -1.94 3.46
N GLU A 6 -23.54 -2.85 2.54
CA GLU A 6 -22.79 -4.09 2.37
C GLU A 6 -21.50 -3.73 1.59
N TRP A 7 -20.35 -3.85 2.24
CA TRP A 7 -19.07 -3.65 1.57
C TRP A 7 -18.82 -4.81 0.61
N PRO A 8 -18.26 -4.56 -0.58
CA PRO A 8 -17.98 -5.63 -1.53
C PRO A 8 -17.01 -6.64 -0.92
N GLY A 9 -17.29 -7.91 -1.18
CA GLY A 9 -16.45 -9.01 -0.71
C GLY A 9 -15.07 -8.98 -1.36
N ILE A 10 -14.06 -9.60 -0.73
CA ILE A 10 -12.69 -9.62 -1.29
C ILE A 10 -12.62 -10.22 -2.70
N ASP A 11 -13.48 -11.19 -3.00
CA ASP A 11 -13.56 -11.82 -4.32
C ASP A 11 -14.23 -10.92 -5.35
N GLU A 12 -15.17 -10.08 -4.94
CA GLU A 12 -15.79 -9.05 -5.78
C GLU A 12 -14.80 -7.93 -6.12
N ILE A 13 -14.03 -7.48 -5.13
CA ILE A 13 -12.93 -6.51 -5.35
C ILE A 13 -11.94 -7.08 -6.37
N ARG A 14 -11.57 -8.36 -6.25
CA ARG A 14 -10.64 -9.01 -7.19
C ARG A 14 -11.25 -9.23 -8.57
N SER A 15 -12.53 -9.58 -8.66
CA SER A 15 -13.17 -9.84 -9.95
C SER A 15 -13.48 -8.55 -10.72
N SER A 16 -13.55 -7.41 -10.04
CA SER A 16 -13.75 -6.09 -10.66
C SER A 16 -12.66 -5.70 -11.68
N VAL A 17 -11.47 -6.31 -11.62
CA VAL A 17 -10.36 -6.02 -12.53
C VAL A 17 -10.22 -7.12 -13.58
N ASN A 18 -10.51 -6.77 -14.84
CA ASN A 18 -10.39 -7.67 -15.99
C ASN A 18 -8.96 -8.18 -16.16
N GLU A 19 -8.77 -9.48 -16.45
CA GLU A 19 -7.46 -10.10 -16.61
C GLU A 19 -6.60 -9.45 -17.71
N LYS A 20 -7.20 -8.99 -18.81
CA LYS A 20 -6.49 -8.26 -19.87
C LYS A 20 -6.00 -6.89 -19.40
N GLU A 21 -6.70 -6.28 -18.46
CA GLU A 21 -6.33 -4.99 -17.85
C GLU A 21 -5.30 -5.18 -16.74
N ARG A 22 -5.36 -6.31 -16.00
CA ARG A 22 -4.37 -6.66 -14.97
C ARG A 22 -2.94 -6.65 -15.50
N ILE A 23 -2.70 -7.14 -16.71
CA ILE A 23 -1.35 -7.16 -17.32
C ILE A 23 -0.87 -5.72 -17.61
N LYS A 24 -1.76 -4.84 -18.07
CA LYS A 24 -1.46 -3.43 -18.33
C LYS A 24 -1.18 -2.65 -17.04
N ALA A 25 -1.69 -3.13 -15.91
CA ALA A 25 -1.48 -2.52 -14.60
C ALA A 25 -0.05 -2.68 -14.04
N PHE A 26 0.85 -3.39 -14.72
CA PHE A 26 2.23 -3.54 -14.25
C PHE A 26 2.97 -2.22 -14.10
N LEU A 27 2.99 -1.38 -15.14
CA LEU A 27 3.72 -0.10 -15.12
C LEU A 27 3.12 0.90 -14.12
N PRO A 28 1.79 1.12 -14.08
CA PRO A 28 1.17 1.93 -13.05
C PRO A 28 1.45 1.39 -11.65
N GLY A 29 1.28 0.08 -11.42
CA GLY A 29 1.55 -0.54 -10.12
C GLY A 29 3.01 -0.37 -9.69
N LEU A 30 3.95 -0.50 -10.62
CA LEU A 30 5.37 -0.28 -10.35
C LEU A 30 5.65 1.18 -9.97
N PHE A 31 5.05 2.15 -10.68
CA PHE A 31 5.19 3.56 -10.37
C PHE A 31 4.59 3.90 -9.00
N HIS A 32 3.34 3.49 -8.74
CA HIS A 32 2.64 3.72 -7.47
C HIS A 32 3.35 3.07 -6.28
N PHE A 33 4.01 1.93 -6.47
CA PHE A 33 4.81 1.28 -5.44
C PHE A 33 6.19 1.95 -5.25
N SER A 34 6.93 2.16 -6.33
CA SER A 34 8.33 2.57 -6.26
C SER A 34 8.50 4.04 -5.87
N LEU A 35 7.62 4.94 -6.32
CA LEU A 35 7.72 6.37 -6.01
C LEU A 35 7.67 6.63 -4.49
N PRO A 36 6.63 6.23 -3.74
CA PRO A 36 6.60 6.48 -2.30
C PRO A 36 7.67 5.72 -1.54
N LEU A 37 8.08 4.53 -2.01
CA LEU A 37 9.20 3.78 -1.44
C LEU A 37 10.52 4.57 -1.57
N ILE A 38 10.81 5.13 -2.74
CA ILE A 38 12.01 5.95 -2.99
C ILE A 38 11.94 7.23 -2.15
N VAL A 39 10.79 7.91 -2.11
CA VAL A 39 10.61 9.12 -1.30
C VAL A 39 10.84 8.81 0.18
N TRP A 40 10.31 7.70 0.68
CA TRP A 40 10.55 7.25 2.06
C TRP A 40 12.04 6.97 2.32
N MET A 41 12.70 6.17 1.48
CA MET A 41 14.13 5.85 1.66
C MET A 41 15.02 7.10 1.57
N ALA A 42 14.76 7.97 0.60
CA ALA A 42 15.55 9.19 0.39
C ALA A 42 15.33 10.20 1.52
N SER A 43 14.09 10.40 1.96
CA SER A 43 13.81 11.29 3.11
C SER A 43 14.38 10.72 4.40
N LEU A 44 14.33 9.41 4.62
CA LEU A 44 14.96 8.76 5.78
C LEU A 44 16.49 8.96 5.77
N ALA A 45 17.14 8.72 4.63
CA ALA A 45 18.56 8.99 4.46
C ALA A 45 18.88 10.48 4.70
N GLY A 46 18.05 11.38 4.17
CA GLY A 46 18.15 12.82 4.42
C GLY A 46 18.09 13.15 5.91
N ILE A 47 17.15 12.59 6.67
CA ILE A 47 17.02 12.82 8.12
C ILE A 47 18.32 12.45 8.86
N ILE A 48 19.02 11.41 8.42
CA ILE A 48 20.28 10.97 9.04
C ILE A 48 21.37 12.03 8.84
N PHE A 49 21.56 12.52 7.61
CA PHE A 49 22.72 13.35 7.24
C PHE A 49 22.47 14.87 7.25
N ALA A 50 21.22 15.33 7.25
CA ALA A 50 20.88 16.75 7.11
C ALA A 50 21.11 17.56 8.42
N PRO A 51 21.27 18.89 8.33
CA PRO A 51 21.25 19.77 9.51
C PRO A 51 19.88 19.75 10.20
N TRP A 52 19.85 20.10 11.50
CA TRP A 52 18.68 19.91 12.37
C TRP A 52 17.37 20.51 11.82
N TRP A 53 17.41 21.68 11.19
CA TRP A 53 16.22 22.36 10.66
C TRP A 53 15.60 21.59 9.48
N ALA A 54 16.42 21.00 8.62
CA ALA A 54 15.96 20.25 7.46
C ALA A 54 15.31 18.92 7.87
N LYS A 55 15.70 18.35 9.02
CA LYS A 55 15.10 17.13 9.56
C LYS A 55 13.61 17.28 9.85
N ILE A 56 13.15 18.49 10.18
CA ILE A 56 11.71 18.75 10.42
C ILE A 56 10.93 18.55 9.11
N ILE A 57 11.36 19.19 8.03
CA ILE A 57 10.72 19.08 6.72
C ILE A 57 10.81 17.65 6.20
N LEU A 58 11.99 17.03 6.30
CA LEU A 58 12.20 15.65 5.88
C LEU A 58 11.38 14.66 6.71
N GLY A 59 11.18 14.91 8.00
CA GLY A 59 10.30 14.11 8.86
C GLY A 59 8.85 14.15 8.41
N LEU A 60 8.34 15.32 8.02
CA LEU A 60 6.99 15.45 7.46
C LEU A 60 6.86 14.71 6.13
N VAL A 61 7.84 14.85 5.23
CA VAL A 61 7.88 14.11 3.96
C VAL A 61 7.95 12.61 4.21
N ASN A 62 8.76 12.16 5.17
CA ASN A 62 8.92 10.75 5.49
C ASN A 62 7.63 10.16 6.06
N GLY A 63 6.99 10.84 7.03
CA GLY A 63 5.71 10.41 7.59
C GLY A 63 4.60 10.38 6.54
N HIS A 64 4.56 11.36 5.64
CA HIS A 64 3.63 11.36 4.51
C HIS A 64 3.86 10.15 3.58
N ALA A 65 5.12 9.87 3.24
CA ALA A 65 5.47 8.72 2.41
C ALA A 65 5.05 7.39 3.06
N ILE A 66 5.22 7.24 4.39
CA ILE A 66 4.73 6.06 5.13
C ILE A 66 3.20 5.94 5.01
N GLY A 67 2.46 7.04 5.17
CA GLY A 67 1.01 7.06 5.02
C GLY A 67 0.56 6.62 3.62
N VAL A 68 1.22 7.13 2.57
CA VAL A 68 0.96 6.70 1.19
C VAL A 68 1.30 5.22 1.01
N MET A 69 2.43 4.76 1.54
CA MET A 69 2.80 3.34 1.48
C MET A 69 1.76 2.44 2.14
N LEU A 70 1.11 2.85 3.24
CA LEU A 70 0.02 2.08 3.84
C LEU A 70 -1.17 1.91 2.89
N ILE A 71 -1.55 2.96 2.13
CA ILE A 71 -2.62 2.88 1.13
C ILE A 71 -2.22 1.94 -0.01
N ILE A 72 -0.99 2.07 -0.52
CA ILE A 72 -0.47 1.17 -1.56
C ILE A 72 -0.43 -0.29 -1.06
N GLY A 73 -0.05 -0.49 0.21
CA GLY A 73 -0.03 -1.80 0.84
C GLY A 73 -1.42 -2.39 1.01
N HIS A 74 -2.43 -1.58 1.34
CA HIS A 74 -3.85 -1.98 1.36
C HIS A 74 -4.27 -2.56 0.00
N ASP A 75 -4.05 -1.81 -1.08
CA ASP A 75 -4.43 -2.23 -2.44
C ASP A 75 -3.65 -3.47 -2.91
N ALA A 76 -2.36 -3.54 -2.55
CA ALA A 76 -1.55 -4.70 -2.82
C ALA A 76 -2.05 -5.94 -2.06
N LEU A 77 -2.42 -5.82 -0.78
CA LEU A 77 -2.92 -6.94 0.02
C LEU A 77 -4.36 -7.35 -0.34
N HIS A 78 -5.13 -6.48 -0.99
CA HIS A 78 -6.35 -6.86 -1.72
C HIS A 78 -6.05 -7.69 -2.97
N GLY A 79 -4.88 -7.49 -3.59
CA GLY A 79 -4.43 -8.22 -4.77
C GLY A 79 -4.75 -7.53 -6.09
N ILE A 80 -4.92 -6.20 -6.05
CA ILE A 80 -5.32 -5.38 -7.21
C ILE A 80 -4.19 -4.49 -7.74
N LEU A 81 -3.10 -4.29 -6.99
CA LEU A 81 -1.98 -3.43 -7.43
C LEU A 81 -1.19 -4.02 -8.60
N PHE A 82 -0.92 -5.33 -8.56
CA PHE A 82 -0.15 -6.04 -9.59
C PHE A 82 -0.93 -7.19 -10.25
N PRO A 83 -0.55 -7.62 -11.46
CA PRO A 83 -1.20 -8.75 -12.12
C PRO A 83 -0.98 -10.09 -11.39
N LYS A 84 0.18 -10.29 -10.75
CA LYS A 84 0.54 -11.56 -10.11
C LYS A 84 0.37 -11.51 -8.60
N ARG A 85 -0.20 -12.56 -8.01
CA ARG A 85 -0.47 -12.67 -6.56
C ARG A 85 0.78 -12.53 -5.70
N TRP A 86 1.90 -13.11 -6.12
CA TRP A 86 3.15 -13.05 -5.36
C TRP A 86 3.71 -11.62 -5.29
N MET A 87 3.58 -10.84 -6.37
CA MET A 87 4.04 -9.45 -6.43
C MET A 87 3.25 -8.59 -5.46
N ASN A 88 1.93 -8.73 -5.46
CA ASN A 88 1.02 -8.10 -4.51
C ASN A 88 1.39 -8.42 -3.05
N ARG A 89 1.65 -9.70 -2.75
CA ARG A 89 2.06 -10.13 -1.40
C ARG A 89 3.40 -9.51 -0.99
N LEU A 90 4.36 -9.42 -1.91
CA LEU A 90 5.67 -8.82 -1.65
C LEU A 90 5.55 -7.31 -1.46
N ALA A 91 4.91 -6.62 -2.40
CA ALA A 91 4.67 -5.18 -2.34
C ALA A 91 3.91 -4.79 -1.07
N GLY A 92 2.83 -5.50 -0.73
CA GLY A 92 2.08 -5.29 0.49
C GLY A 92 2.93 -5.42 1.76
N ARG A 93 3.81 -6.42 1.83
CA ARG A 93 4.73 -6.60 2.96
C ARG A 93 5.75 -5.48 3.07
N ILE A 94 6.37 -5.09 1.96
CA ILE A 94 7.34 -3.99 1.93
C ILE A 94 6.65 -2.69 2.31
N SER A 95 5.46 -2.43 1.77
CA SER A 95 4.70 -1.20 2.01
C SER A 95 4.18 -1.06 3.44
N MET A 96 3.85 -2.17 4.11
CA MET A 96 3.38 -2.17 5.50
C MET A 96 4.53 -2.08 6.52
N ALA A 97 5.74 -2.46 6.14
CA ALA A 97 6.88 -2.57 7.05
C ALA A 97 7.33 -1.23 7.67
N PRO A 98 7.41 -0.09 6.96
CA PRO A 98 7.84 1.18 7.57
C PRO A 98 6.95 1.67 8.71
N ALA A 99 5.66 1.33 8.67
CA ALA A 99 4.70 1.63 9.73
C ALA A 99 4.64 0.54 10.80
N PHE A 100 5.49 -0.50 10.71
CA PHE A 100 5.44 -1.71 11.53
C PHE A 100 4.05 -2.37 11.56
N HIS A 101 3.32 -2.30 10.45
CA HIS A 101 1.95 -2.77 10.41
C HIS A 101 1.90 -4.30 10.21
N PRO A 102 1.22 -5.07 11.08
CA PRO A 102 1.24 -6.53 11.03
C PRO A 102 0.36 -7.07 9.89
N VAL A 103 1.00 -7.50 8.81
CA VAL A 103 0.34 -7.95 7.57
C VAL A 103 -0.65 -9.10 7.81
N THR A 104 -0.33 -10.08 8.65
CA THR A 104 -1.20 -11.23 8.91
C THR A 104 -2.49 -10.84 9.63
N SER A 105 -2.38 -10.01 10.67
CA SER A 105 -3.53 -9.48 11.40
C SER A 105 -4.38 -8.61 10.49
N TRP A 106 -3.75 -7.75 9.68
CA TRP A 106 -4.47 -6.90 8.72
C TRP A 106 -5.25 -7.73 7.69
N VAL A 107 -4.63 -8.77 7.10
CA VAL A 107 -5.33 -9.63 6.13
C VAL A 107 -6.50 -10.36 6.80
N HIS A 108 -6.32 -10.84 8.03
CA HIS A 108 -7.39 -11.51 8.75
C HIS A 108 -8.55 -10.56 9.07
N SER A 109 -8.28 -9.40 9.66
CA SER A 109 -9.33 -8.46 10.07
C SER A 109 -9.94 -7.73 8.88
N HIS A 110 -9.13 -7.20 7.97
CA HIS A 110 -9.60 -6.36 6.87
C HIS A 110 -10.20 -7.20 5.75
N ASN A 111 -9.47 -8.19 5.22
CA ASN A 111 -10.00 -9.01 4.13
C ASN A 111 -11.00 -10.06 4.62
N GLY A 112 -10.79 -10.62 5.82
CA GLY A 112 -11.60 -11.73 6.33
C GLY A 112 -12.82 -11.33 7.15
N LEU A 113 -12.77 -10.22 7.89
CA LEU A 113 -13.88 -9.79 8.75
C LEU A 113 -14.60 -8.54 8.24
N HIS A 114 -13.87 -7.60 7.62
CA HIS A 114 -14.45 -6.37 7.09
C HIS A 114 -14.97 -6.52 5.64
N HIS A 115 -14.26 -7.28 4.80
CA HIS A 115 -14.66 -7.60 3.41
C HIS A 115 -15.07 -9.08 3.22
N GLY A 116 -15.43 -9.76 4.31
CA GLY A 116 -15.81 -11.19 4.33
C GLY A 116 -17.27 -11.43 3.98
#